data_AF-A0A166S5P6-F1
#
_entry.id   AF-A0A166S5P6-F1
#
_cell.length_a   1.000
_cell.length_b   1.000
_cell.length_c   1.000
_cell.angle_alpha   90.00
_cell.angle_beta   90.00
_cell.angle_gamma   90.00
#
_symmetry.space_group_name_H-M   'P 1'
#
loop_
_entity.id
_entity.type
_entity.pdbx_description
1 polymer ?
#
loop_
_entity_poly.entity_id
_entity_poly.type
_entity_poly.pdbx_seq_one_letter_code
_entity_poly.pdbx_strand_id
1 'polypeptide(L)'
;MSCFNIEHIFKTLKEDGNLFNRWLKALFQLIVDTIPAYLIVVAILGTVRAWIFPAVTPAWGNSILAIIGLSIAGTLFVIPTAGEVPIIQTLMAFGLGTGPAAALLITLPSVSIVSLLLVKRAFSTRVLVFVGCSVAVIGIISGFIGMA
;
A
#
# COMPACT_ATOMS: atom_id res chain seq x y z
N MET A 1 -17.71 -21.15 0.87
CA MET A 1 -17.49 -20.22 -0.25
C MET A 1 -16.00 -20.27 -0.55
N SER A 2 -15.66 -21.09 -1.56
CA SER A 2 -14.36 -21.27 -2.22
C SER A 2 -13.14 -21.36 -1.29
N CYS A 3 -12.82 -22.53 -0.73
CA CYS A 3 -12.00 -23.54 -1.42
C CYS A 3 -11.04 -22.89 -2.44
N PHE A 4 -10.13 -22.06 -1.93
CA PHE A 4 -8.92 -21.67 -2.64
C PHE A 4 -8.22 -22.98 -3.03
N ASN A 5 -8.23 -23.27 -4.32
CA ASN A 5 -8.15 -24.61 -4.89
C ASN A 5 -6.69 -25.10 -4.93
N ILE A 6 -6.07 -25.26 -3.76
CA ILE A 6 -4.68 -25.70 -3.60
C ILE A 6 -4.45 -27.06 -4.26
N GLU A 7 -5.43 -27.97 -4.19
CA GLU A 7 -5.35 -29.28 -4.87
C GLU A 7 -5.30 -29.15 -6.39
N HIS A 8 -6.04 -28.22 -7.00
CA HIS A 8 -6.03 -28.03 -8.45
C HIS A 8 -4.77 -27.32 -8.96
N ILE A 9 -4.17 -26.44 -8.15
CA ILE A 9 -2.83 -25.87 -8.41
C ILE A 9 -1.77 -26.98 -8.37
N PHE A 10 -1.84 -27.88 -7.39
CA PHE A 10 -0.88 -28.98 -7.30
C PHE A 10 -1.06 -29.99 -8.44
N LYS A 11 -2.28 -30.18 -8.91
CA LYS A 11 -2.60 -31.08 -10.03
C LYS A 11 -2.10 -30.53 -11.38
N THR A 12 -2.13 -29.21 -11.62
CA THR A 12 -1.53 -28.58 -12.82
C THR A 12 0.00 -28.55 -12.79
N LEU A 13 0.63 -28.64 -11.61
CA LEU A 13 2.08 -28.74 -11.48
C LEU A 13 2.63 -30.14 -11.86
N LYS A 14 1.76 -31.13 -12.01
CA LYS A 14 2.10 -32.53 -12.31
C LYS A 14 1.81 -32.96 -13.75
N GLU A 15 1.47 -32.03 -14.65
CA GLU A 15 1.39 -32.35 -16.09
C GLU A 15 2.71 -32.03 -16.80
N ASP A 16 3.22 -33.04 -17.50
CA ASP A 16 4.44 -33.06 -18.31
C ASP A 16 4.33 -32.13 -19.53
N GLY A 17 4.56 -30.83 -19.33
CA GLY A 17 4.62 -29.83 -20.38
C GLY A 17 5.78 -28.86 -20.20
N ASN A 18 6.27 -28.31 -21.32
CA ASN A 18 7.35 -27.31 -21.38
C ASN A 18 7.22 -26.24 -20.27
N LEU A 19 8.34 -25.93 -19.59
CA LEU A 19 8.41 -24.95 -18.50
C LEU A 19 7.70 -23.63 -18.83
N PHE A 20 7.77 -23.20 -20.09
CA PHE A 20 7.11 -22.01 -20.59
C PHE A 20 5.57 -22.07 -20.51
N ASN A 21 4.94 -23.19 -20.85
CA ASN A 21 3.49 -23.34 -20.78
C ASN A 21 3.00 -23.35 -19.32
N ARG A 22 3.78 -23.94 -18.40
CA ARG A 22 3.45 -23.92 -16.97
C ARG A 22 3.58 -22.52 -16.39
N TRP A 23 4.65 -21.80 -16.74
CA TRP A 23 4.84 -20.41 -16.36
C TRP A 23 3.72 -19.51 -16.88
N LEU A 24 3.35 -19.65 -18.17
CA LEU A 24 2.27 -18.87 -18.78
C LEU A 24 0.91 -19.17 -18.13
N LYS A 25 0.62 -20.45 -17.85
CA LYS A 25 -0.62 -20.87 -17.19
C LYS A 25 -0.72 -20.35 -15.76
N ALA A 26 0.40 -20.37 -15.01
CA ALA A 26 0.47 -19.81 -13.66
C ALA A 26 0.29 -18.28 -13.67
N LEU A 27 0.94 -17.57 -14.60
CA LEU A 27 0.80 -16.13 -14.77
C LEU A 27 -0.63 -15.74 -15.15
N PHE A 28 -1.26 -16.49 -16.06
CA PHE A 28 -2.65 -16.28 -16.47
C PHE A 28 -3.63 -16.54 -15.31
N GLN A 29 -3.43 -17.60 -14.52
CA GLN A 29 -4.24 -17.85 -13.31
C GLN A 29 -4.11 -16.71 -12.29
N LEU A 30 -2.90 -16.22 -12.04
CA LEU A 30 -2.67 -15.09 -11.12
C LEU A 30 -3.40 -13.82 -11.57
N ILE A 31 -3.35 -13.51 -12.86
CA ILE A 31 -4.05 -12.37 -13.46
C ILE A 31 -5.56 -12.52 -13.29
N VAL A 32 -6.11 -13.68 -13.66
CA VAL A 32 -7.56 -13.93 -13.60
C VAL A 32 -8.09 -13.94 -12.16
N ASP A 33 -7.30 -14.38 -11.19
CA ASP A 33 -7.72 -14.39 -9.79
C ASP A 33 -7.55 -13.01 -9.12
N THR A 34 -6.47 -12.28 -9.45
CA THR A 34 -6.12 -11.03 -8.76
C THR A 34 -6.91 -9.84 -9.30
N ILE A 35 -7.04 -9.71 -10.62
CA ILE A 35 -7.65 -8.51 -11.24
C ILE A 35 -9.12 -8.29 -10.81
N PRO A 36 -10.02 -9.30 -10.79
CA PRO A 36 -11.42 -9.08 -10.43
C PRO A 36 -11.56 -8.69 -8.96
N ALA A 37 -10.83 -9.37 -8.07
CA ALA A 37 -10.81 -9.05 -6.65
C ALA A 37 -10.30 -7.61 -6.43
N TYR A 38 -9.27 -7.21 -7.15
CA TYR A 38 -8.69 -5.89 -7.07
C TYR A 38 -9.66 -4.79 -7.53
N LEU A 39 -10.33 -4.99 -8.66
CA LEU A 39 -11.36 -4.08 -9.18
C LEU A 39 -12.51 -3.89 -8.19
N ILE A 40 -12.98 -4.97 -7.57
CA ILE A 40 -14.06 -4.90 -6.57
C ILE A 40 -13.61 -4.10 -5.34
N VAL A 41 -12.40 -4.37 -4.82
CA VAL A 41 -11.86 -3.65 -3.67
C VAL A 41 -11.70 -2.15 -3.97
N VAL A 42 -11.13 -1.80 -5.13
CA VAL A 42 -10.97 -0.39 -5.54
C VAL A 42 -12.32 0.30 -5.75
N ALA A 43 -13.29 -0.38 -6.37
CA ALA A 43 -14.63 0.16 -6.56
C ALA A 43 -15.36 0.41 -5.23
N ILE A 44 -15.26 -0.51 -4.28
CA ILE A 44 -15.83 -0.36 -2.94
C ILE A 44 -15.14 0.79 -2.20
N LEU A 45 -13.81 0.83 -2.18
CA LEU A 45 -13.06 1.91 -1.55
C LEU A 45 -13.39 3.28 -2.16
N GLY A 46 -13.52 3.37 -3.49
CA GLY A 46 -13.95 4.57 -4.20
C GLY A 46 -15.37 5.01 -3.83
N THR A 47 -16.29 4.06 -3.64
CA THR A 47 -17.69 4.35 -3.27
C THR A 47 -17.81 4.76 -1.80
N VAL A 48 -17.14 4.05 -0.90
CA VAL A 48 -17.09 4.35 0.54
C VAL A 48 -16.48 5.73 0.79
N ARG A 49 -15.51 6.13 -0.04
CA ARG A 49 -14.93 7.47 0.00
C ARG A 49 -15.98 8.58 -0.19
N ALA A 50 -16.92 8.42 -1.11
CA ALA A 50 -17.96 9.43 -1.35
C ALA A 50 -18.82 9.72 -0.10
N TRP A 51 -18.89 8.77 0.83
CA TRP A 51 -19.66 8.88 2.07
C TRP A 51 -18.82 9.30 3.29
N ILE A 52 -17.52 8.98 3.32
CA ILE A 52 -16.63 9.31 4.46
C ILE A 52 -16.14 10.78 4.41
N PHE A 53 -16.08 11.39 3.23
CA PHE A 53 -15.43 12.69 3.06
C PHE A 53 -16.32 13.98 3.05
N PRO A 54 -17.45 14.09 3.78
CA PRO A 54 -18.06 15.41 4.01
C PRO A 54 -17.27 16.35 4.94
N ALA A 55 -16.16 15.91 5.56
CA ALA A 55 -15.56 16.59 6.72
C ALA A 55 -14.05 16.93 6.63
N VAL A 56 -13.41 16.83 5.46
CA VAL A 56 -12.00 17.26 5.33
C VAL A 56 -11.98 18.75 4.99
N THR A 57 -11.72 19.55 6.01
CA THR A 57 -11.61 21.00 5.88
C THR A 57 -10.26 21.38 5.24
N PRO A 58 -10.21 22.42 4.39
CA PRO A 58 -8.98 22.89 3.70
C PRO A 58 -7.84 23.37 4.62
N ALA A 59 -8.02 23.35 5.94
CA ALA A 59 -7.04 23.79 6.93
C ALA A 59 -5.78 22.91 7.02
N TRP A 60 -5.78 21.73 6.38
CA TRP A 60 -4.69 20.75 6.46
C TRP A 60 -3.73 20.77 5.26
N GLY A 61 -3.97 21.62 4.26
CA GLY A 61 -3.27 21.64 2.97
C GLY A 61 -1.76 21.44 3.06
N ASN A 62 -1.03 22.32 3.74
CA ASN A 62 0.42 22.16 3.94
C ASN A 62 0.82 22.29 5.42
N SER A 63 -0.01 21.77 6.32
CA SER A 63 0.36 21.80 7.73
C SER A 63 1.55 20.87 7.99
N ILE A 64 2.55 21.36 8.72
CA ILE A 64 3.70 20.56 9.17
C ILE A 64 3.22 19.34 9.97
N LEU A 65 2.11 19.51 10.72
CA LEU A 65 1.45 18.43 11.45
C LEU A 65 0.88 17.34 10.52
N ALA A 66 0.32 17.70 9.36
CA ALA A 66 -0.11 16.71 8.37
C ALA A 66 1.07 15.92 7.81
N ILE A 67 2.20 16.58 7.50
CA ILE A 67 3.41 15.90 6.99
C ILE A 67 3.92 14.87 8.00
N ILE A 68 4.09 15.27 9.25
CA ILE A 68 4.59 14.39 10.31
C ILE A 68 3.59 13.25 10.59
N GLY A 69 2.31 13.59 10.77
CA GLY A 69 1.27 12.62 11.07
C GLY A 69 1.09 11.59 9.95
N LEU A 70 1.06 12.03 8.70
CA LEU A 70 0.90 11.15 7.55
C LEU A 70 2.16 10.34 7.24
N SER A 71 3.36 10.88 7.46
CA SER A 71 4.62 10.11 7.34
C SER A 71 4.66 8.94 8.34
N ILE A 72 4.28 9.20 9.60
CA ILE A 72 4.22 8.16 10.64
C ILE A 72 3.12 7.16 10.31
N ALA A 73 1.94 7.63 9.90
CA ALA A 73 0.83 6.76 9.53
C ALA A 73 1.18 5.86 8.33
N GLY A 74 1.79 6.39 7.27
CA GLY A 74 2.22 5.61 6.10
C GLY A 74 3.31 4.60 6.42
N THR A 75 4.21 4.91 7.36
CA THR A 75 5.25 3.99 7.84
C THR A 75 4.69 2.83 8.69
N LEU A 76 3.55 3.04 9.35
CA LEU A 76 2.90 2.01 10.17
C LEU A 76 1.92 1.18 9.34
N PHE A 77 1.18 1.84 8.46
CA PHE A 77 0.09 1.29 7.66
C PHE A 77 0.40 1.32 6.17
N VAL A 78 0.92 0.20 5.65
CA VAL A 78 1.13 0.01 4.22
C VAL A 78 -0.16 -0.40 3.56
N ILE A 79 -0.59 0.41 2.59
CA ILE A 79 -1.67 0.11 1.68
C ILE A 79 -1.02 -0.50 0.42
N PRO A 80 -1.59 -1.54 -0.19
CA PRO A 80 -1.08 -2.06 -1.46
C PRO A 80 -0.91 -0.92 -2.49
N THR A 81 0.25 -0.85 -3.15
CA THR A 81 0.65 0.21 -4.09
C THR A 81 -0.43 0.55 -5.12
N ALA A 82 -1.21 -0.45 -5.54
CA ALA A 82 -2.25 -0.23 -6.52
C ALA A 82 -3.41 0.66 -6.01
N GLY A 83 -3.55 0.87 -4.68
CA GLY A 83 -4.63 1.61 -4.04
C GLY A 83 -4.19 2.94 -3.43
N GLU A 84 -2.89 3.14 -3.21
CA GLU A 84 -2.35 4.35 -2.58
C GLU A 84 -2.49 5.59 -3.46
N VAL A 85 -2.23 5.47 -4.78
CA VAL A 85 -2.28 6.59 -5.72
C VAL A 85 -3.70 7.16 -5.85
N PRO A 86 -4.75 6.34 -6.10
CA PRO A 86 -6.12 6.85 -6.10
C PRO A 86 -6.51 7.51 -4.78
N ILE A 87 -6.11 6.95 -3.62
CA ILE A 87 -6.43 7.53 -2.31
C ILE A 87 -5.80 8.92 -2.15
N ILE A 88 -4.53 9.08 -2.55
CA ILE A 88 -3.80 10.35 -2.41
C ILE A 88 -4.32 11.39 -3.38
N GLN A 89 -4.52 11.03 -4.66
CA GLN A 89 -5.14 11.93 -5.64
C GLN A 89 -6.46 12.47 -5.15
N THR A 90 -7.22 11.58 -4.52
CA THR A 90 -8.54 11.88 -4.08
C THR A 90 -8.46 12.68 -2.76
N LEU A 91 -7.52 12.44 -1.84
CA LEU A 91 -7.21 13.36 -0.72
C LEU A 91 -6.78 14.77 -1.17
N MET A 92 -5.98 14.86 -2.23
CA MET A 92 -5.58 16.15 -2.82
C MET A 92 -6.78 16.91 -3.39
N ALA A 93 -7.72 16.21 -4.02
CA ALA A 93 -8.98 16.80 -4.47
C ALA A 93 -9.85 17.36 -3.31
N PHE A 94 -9.64 16.86 -2.08
CA PHE A 94 -10.28 17.36 -0.86
C PHE A 94 -9.43 18.41 -0.11
N GLY A 95 -8.35 18.90 -0.71
CA GLY A 95 -7.54 19.99 -0.17
C GLY A 95 -6.29 19.56 0.60
N LEU A 96 -5.86 18.29 0.50
CA LEU A 96 -4.52 17.88 0.95
C LEU A 96 -3.47 18.47 -0.01
N GLY A 97 -2.46 19.15 0.53
CA GLY A 97 -1.38 19.73 -0.27
C GLY A 97 -0.33 18.71 -0.68
N THR A 98 0.58 19.18 -1.53
CA THR A 98 1.62 18.37 -2.17
C THR A 98 2.65 17.84 -1.17
N GLY A 99 2.93 18.57 -0.09
CA GLY A 99 3.88 18.14 0.95
C GLY A 99 3.41 16.87 1.67
N PRO A 100 2.25 16.88 2.34
CA PRO A 100 1.74 15.67 2.99
C PRO A 100 1.48 14.50 2.02
N ALA A 101 1.07 14.80 0.77
CA ALA A 101 0.92 13.79 -0.27
C ALA A 101 2.26 13.12 -0.65
N ALA A 102 3.33 13.90 -0.78
CA ALA A 102 4.68 13.39 -1.06
C ALA A 102 5.20 12.53 0.10
N ALA A 103 4.98 12.95 1.35
CA ALA A 103 5.35 12.18 2.54
C ALA A 103 4.66 10.81 2.57
N LEU A 104 3.37 10.76 2.21
CA LEU A 104 2.61 9.52 2.07
C LEU A 104 3.20 8.61 1.00
N LEU A 105 3.35 9.11 -0.23
CA LEU A 105 3.85 8.31 -1.35
C LEU A 105 5.21 7.65 -1.08
N ILE A 106 6.06 8.31 -0.30
CA ILE A 106 7.39 7.78 0.05
C ILE A 106 7.32 6.73 1.17
N THR A 107 6.43 6.91 2.14
CA THR A 107 6.36 6.03 3.32
C THR A 107 5.51 4.79 3.10
N LEU A 108 4.45 4.88 2.29
CA LEU A 108 3.51 3.80 2.01
C LEU A 108 4.12 2.51 1.45
N PRO A 109 5.06 2.50 0.48
CA PRO A 109 5.66 1.25 0.01
C PRO A 109 6.84 0.78 0.87
N SER A 110 7.33 1.62 1.79
CA SER A 110 8.63 1.40 2.42
C SER A 110 8.62 0.30 3.49
N VAL A 111 7.75 0.40 4.52
CA VAL A 111 7.76 -0.52 5.68
C VAL A 111 6.37 -0.59 6.31
N SER A 112 5.95 -1.75 6.82
CA SER A 112 4.67 -1.95 7.52
C SER A 112 4.84 -2.65 8.88
N ILE A 113 3.88 -2.43 9.80
CA ILE A 113 3.82 -3.19 11.08
C ILE A 113 3.86 -4.70 10.84
N VAL A 114 3.13 -5.19 9.84
CA VAL A 114 3.05 -6.63 9.52
C VAL A 114 4.41 -7.15 9.07
N SER A 115 5.10 -6.41 8.20
CA SER A 115 6.45 -6.75 7.72
C SER A 115 7.45 -6.78 8.88
N LEU A 116 7.42 -5.77 9.74
CA LEU A 116 8.28 -5.70 10.93
C LEU A 116 8.00 -6.86 11.90
N LEU A 117 6.74 -7.22 12.14
CA LEU A 117 6.38 -8.35 13.02
C LEU A 117 6.86 -9.70 12.47
N LEU A 118 6.77 -9.92 11.16
CA LEU A 118 7.25 -11.14 10.51
C LEU A 118 8.77 -11.30 10.63
N VAL A 119 9.51 -10.19 10.44
CA VAL A 119 10.98 -10.18 10.43
C VAL A 119 11.59 -10.09 11.84
N LYS A 120 10.79 -9.77 12.88
CA LYS A 120 11.22 -9.67 14.29
C LYS A 120 11.91 -10.93 14.83
N ARG A 121 11.64 -12.11 14.28
CA ARG A 121 12.31 -13.36 14.68
C ARG A 121 13.73 -13.50 14.11
N ALA A 122 14.03 -12.81 13.02
CA ALA A 122 15.32 -12.89 12.34
C ALA A 122 16.26 -11.71 12.70
N PHE A 123 15.71 -10.55 13.08
CA PHE A 123 16.49 -9.35 13.38
C PHE A 123 16.22 -8.81 14.78
N SER A 124 17.22 -8.13 15.36
CA SER A 124 17.06 -7.48 16.66
C SER A 124 16.07 -6.31 16.59
N THR A 125 15.29 -6.10 17.65
CA THR A 125 14.27 -5.03 17.71
C THR A 125 14.85 -3.64 17.45
N ARG A 126 16.13 -3.40 17.79
CA ARG A 126 16.82 -2.14 17.48
C ARG A 126 16.91 -1.86 15.98
N VAL A 127 17.17 -2.88 15.17
CA VAL A 127 17.24 -2.74 13.70
C VAL A 127 15.86 -2.43 13.12
N LEU A 128 14.81 -3.10 13.61
CA LEU A 128 13.44 -2.87 13.16
C LEU A 128 12.98 -1.44 13.45
N VAL A 129 13.25 -0.96 14.68
CA VAL A 129 12.94 0.41 15.08
C VAL A 129 13.75 1.42 14.26
N PHE A 130 15.04 1.16 14.05
CA PHE A 130 15.89 2.02 13.22
C PHE A 130 15.36 2.16 11.79
N VAL A 131 14.96 1.05 11.16
CA VAL A 131 14.40 1.06 9.81
C VAL A 131 13.08 1.83 9.76
N GLY A 132 12.16 1.57 10.70
CA GLY A 132 10.90 2.31 10.79
C GLY A 132 11.11 3.81 11.01
N CYS A 133 11.98 4.20 11.96
CA CYS A 133 12.30 5.60 12.20
C CYS A 133 12.96 6.26 10.98
N SER A 134 13.86 5.56 10.29
CA SER A 134 14.53 6.09 9.09
C SER A 134 13.52 6.40 7.98
N VAL A 135 12.58 5.49 7.75
CA VAL A 135 11.51 5.69 6.76
C VAL A 135 10.62 6.88 7.14
N ALA A 136 10.23 6.99 8.41
CA ALA A 136 9.43 8.12 8.88
C ALA A 136 10.17 9.47 8.72
N VAL A 137 11.48 9.49 8.99
CA VAL A 137 12.32 10.69 8.80
C VAL A 137 12.43 11.06 7.32
N ILE A 138 12.69 10.07 6.46
CA ILE A 138 12.77 10.30 5.00
C ILE A 138 11.43 10.82 4.48
N GLY A 139 10.30 10.25 4.92
CA GLY A 139 8.97 10.72 4.55
C GLY A 139 8.71 12.17 4.98
N ILE A 140 9.13 12.56 6.18
CA ILE A 140 9.04 13.94 6.65
C ILE A 140 9.86 14.88 5.76
N ILE A 141 11.12 14.52 5.46
CA ILE A 141 12.02 15.32 4.60
C ILE A 141 11.40 15.46 3.20
N SER A 142 10.91 14.37 2.62
CA SER A 142 10.24 14.39 1.31
C SER A 142 8.99 15.26 1.33
N GLY A 143 8.23 15.26 2.43
CA GLY A 143 7.07 16.13 2.56
C GLY A 143 7.42 17.61 2.67
N PHE A 144 8.51 17.96 3.34
CA PHE A 144 9.03 19.33 3.34
C PHE A 144 9.51 19.76 1.97
N ILE A 145 10.19 18.89 1.23
CA ILE A 145 10.62 19.17 -0.15
C ILE A 145 9.40 19.35 -1.07
N GLY A 146 8.38 18.49 -0.95
CA GLY A 146 7.15 18.58 -1.75
C GLY A 146 6.25 19.76 -1.38
N MET A 147 6.53 20.45 -0.29
CA MET A 147 5.86 21.69 0.11
C MET A 147 6.46 22.93 -0.56
N ALA A 148 7.74 22.87 -0.95
CA ALA A 148 8.48 23.94 -1.61
C ALA A 148 8.16 24.03 -3.10
#